data_AF-A0A914SJK9-F1
#
_entry.id   AF-A0A914SJK9-F1
#
_cell.length_a   1.000
_cell.length_b   1.000
_cell.length_c   1.000
_cell.angle_alpha   90.00
_cell.angle_beta   90.00
_cell.angle_gamma   90.00
#
_symmetry.space_group_name_H-M   'P 1'
#
loop_
_entity.id
_entity.type
_entity.pdbx_description
1 polymer ?
#
loop_
_entity_poly.entity_id
_entity_poly.type
_entity_poly.pdbx_seq_one_letter_code
_entity_poly.pdbx_strand_id
1 'polypeptide(L)'
;MQEMEFIRRDMYDPPQNREELEKVRNWIRDIGTLRCKVCRKRLRLAQRTIRCACDGVFCDRHRSPEAHQCSVDYKQQGRMKLLKENPKVDEGGAHKAKQDA
;
A
#
# COMPACT_ATOMS: atom_id res chain seq x y z
N MET A 1 -12.41 -26.49 12.93
CA MET A 1 -11.52 -26.03 14.02
C MET A 1 -10.03 -26.07 13.67
N GLN A 2 -9.59 -26.80 12.63
CA GLN A 2 -8.17 -26.82 12.22
C GLN A 2 -7.77 -25.71 11.24
N GLU A 3 -8.72 -24.98 10.64
CA GLU A 3 -8.43 -23.86 9.72
C GLU A 3 -8.17 -22.51 10.41
N MET A 4 -8.41 -22.42 11.72
CA MET A 4 -8.14 -21.20 12.50
C MET A 4 -6.74 -21.19 13.13
N GLU A 5 -5.96 -22.27 13.01
CA GLU A 5 -4.56 -22.31 13.47
C GLU A 5 -3.58 -21.71 12.46
N PHE A 6 -3.96 -21.62 11.17
CA PHE A 6 -3.03 -21.13 10.15
C PHE A 6 -2.88 -19.59 10.15
N ILE A 7 -3.82 -18.87 10.78
CA ILE A 7 -3.81 -17.41 10.90
C ILE A 7 -3.25 -16.99 12.27
N ARG A 8 -2.18 -17.64 12.72
CA ARG A 8 -1.34 -17.18 13.84
C ARG A 8 0.03 -17.85 13.75
N ARG A 9 0.73 -17.66 12.63
CA ARG A 9 2.20 -17.65 12.72
C ARG A 9 2.56 -16.31 13.36
N ASP A 10 2.45 -16.34 14.69
CA ASP A 10 2.33 -15.21 15.59
C ASP A 10 3.51 -14.27 15.44
N MET A 11 3.24 -12.99 15.64
CA MET A 11 4.17 -11.86 15.70
C MET A 11 5.34 -12.04 16.71
N TYR A 12 5.39 -13.18 17.41
CA TYR A 12 6.26 -13.51 18.53
C TYR A 12 7.13 -14.75 18.32
N ASP A 13 6.99 -15.48 17.21
CA ASP A 13 7.83 -16.66 16.98
C ASP A 13 9.29 -16.23 16.74
N PRO A 14 10.23 -16.56 17.65
CA PRO A 14 11.61 -16.19 17.48
C PRO A 14 12.23 -16.98 16.32
N PRO A 15 13.26 -16.42 15.64
CA PRO A 15 13.89 -17.10 14.52
C PRO A 15 14.45 -18.46 14.96
N GLN A 16 14.00 -19.53 14.30
CA GLN A 16 14.35 -20.91 14.67
C GLN A 16 15.76 -21.32 14.24
N ASN A 17 16.42 -20.52 13.40
CA ASN A 17 17.73 -20.87 12.85
C ASN A 17 18.58 -19.62 12.58
N ARG A 18 19.90 -19.80 12.49
CA ARG A 18 20.85 -18.70 12.26
C ARG A 18 20.57 -17.95 10.95
N GLU A 19 20.20 -18.68 9.89
CA GLU A 19 19.85 -18.08 8.60
C GLU A 19 18.60 -17.19 8.69
N GLU A 20 17.57 -17.64 9.43
CA GLU A 20 16.35 -16.87 9.66
C GLU A 20 16.63 -15.59 10.45
N LEU A 21 17.51 -15.66 11.46
CA LEU A 21 17.97 -14.47 12.20
C LEU A 21 18.66 -13.46 11.29
N GLU A 22 19.50 -13.93 10.36
CA GLU A 22 20.19 -13.08 9.39
C GLU A 22 19.21 -12.39 8.43
N LYS A 23 18.17 -13.11 7.97
CA LYS A 23 17.08 -12.54 7.15
C LYS A 23 16.35 -11.42 7.88
N VAL A 24 15.96 -11.63 9.15
CA VAL A 24 15.29 -10.62 9.98
C VAL A 24 16.20 -9.40 10.16
N ARG A 25 17.48 -9.61 10.49
CA ARG A 25 18.46 -8.52 10.66
C ARG A 25 18.62 -7.69 9.38
N ASN A 26 18.77 -8.34 8.23
CA ASN A 26 18.90 -7.67 6.95
C ASN A 26 17.64 -6.88 6.61
N TRP A 27 16.45 -7.45 6.83
CA TRP A 27 15.18 -6.75 6.63
C TRP A 27 15.03 -5.50 7.52
N ILE A 28 15.36 -5.60 8.82
CA ILE A 28 15.33 -4.45 9.75
C ILE A 28 16.29 -3.35 9.27
N ARG A 29 17.50 -3.73 8.83
CA ARG A 29 18.49 -2.79 8.29
C ARG A 29 17.98 -2.08 7.03
N ASP A 30 17.43 -2.83 6.09
CA ASP A 30 16.97 -2.30 4.81
C ASP A 30 15.80 -1.33 5.01
N ILE A 31 14.85 -1.66 5.89
CA ILE A 31 13.80 -0.74 6.32
C ILE A 31 14.38 0.49 7.05
N GLY A 32 15.42 0.29 7.86
CA GLY A 32 16.16 1.32 8.60
C GLY A 32 16.75 2.44 7.74
N THR A 33 17.00 2.13 6.46
CA THR A 33 17.68 3.02 5.50
C THR A 33 16.76 3.62 4.45
N LEU A 34 15.45 3.35 4.52
CA LEU A 34 14.46 3.90 3.60
C LEU A 34 14.45 5.44 3.60
N ARG A 35 14.47 5.99 2.39
CA ARG A 35 14.52 7.43 2.08
C ARG A 35 13.43 7.79 1.09
N CYS A 36 12.96 9.03 1.15
CA CYS A 36 12.02 9.56 0.17
C CYS A 36 12.60 9.48 -1.25
N LYS A 37 11.83 8.95 -2.21
CA LYS A 37 12.27 8.89 -3.62
C LYS A 37 12.49 10.27 -4.26
N VAL A 38 11.78 11.31 -3.81
CA VAL A 38 11.91 12.70 -4.33
C VAL A 38 13.05 13.45 -3.64
N CYS A 39 12.95 13.70 -2.33
CA CYS A 39 13.91 14.56 -1.62
C CYS A 39 15.04 13.82 -0.88
N ARG A 40 15.09 12.49 -0.94
CA ARG A 40 16.13 11.64 -0.31
C ARG A 40 16.28 11.78 1.21
N LYS A 41 15.36 12.49 1.88
CA LYS A 41 15.26 12.59 3.34
C LYS A 41 14.98 11.21 3.95
N ARG A 42 15.64 10.91 5.08
CA ARG A 42 15.39 9.68 5.85
C ARG A 42 13.95 9.66 6.36
N LEU A 43 13.26 8.54 6.17
CA LEU A 43 11.87 8.38 6.56
C LEU A 43 11.72 7.94 8.01
N ARG A 44 10.72 8.50 8.69
CA ARG A 44 10.28 8.06 10.03
C ARG A 44 9.64 6.68 9.94
N LEU A 45 9.60 5.92 11.03
CA LEU A 45 9.01 4.57 11.04
C LEU A 45 7.58 4.55 10.45
N ALA A 46 6.73 5.49 10.85
CA ALA A 46 5.36 5.61 10.34
C ALA A 46 5.28 5.90 8.82
N GLN A 47 6.29 6.56 8.24
CA GLN A 47 6.32 6.87 6.80
C GLN A 47 6.77 5.68 5.95
N ARG A 48 7.45 4.69 6.55
CA ARG A 48 8.00 3.53 5.82
C ARG A 48 6.94 2.49 5.48
N THR A 49 5.88 2.41 6.29
CA THR A 49 4.77 1.46 6.08
C THR A 49 3.80 1.95 5.01
N ILE A 50 3.82 3.25 4.69
CA ILE A 50 2.91 3.86 3.73
C ILE A 50 3.56 3.86 2.35
N ARG A 51 3.15 2.91 1.51
CA ARG A 51 3.56 2.82 0.11
C ARG A 51 2.51 3.46 -0.80
N CYS A 52 2.99 4.16 -1.81
CA CYS A 52 2.17 4.63 -2.90
C CYS A 52 1.87 3.45 -3.86
N ALA A 53 0.80 3.54 -4.66
CA ALA A 53 0.47 2.55 -5.68
C ALA A 53 1.54 2.41 -6.77
N CYS A 54 2.43 3.41 -6.92
CA CYS A 54 3.61 3.36 -7.79
C CYS A 54 4.83 2.67 -7.12
N ASP A 55 4.62 1.91 -6.04
CA ASP A 55 5.65 1.27 -5.20
C ASP A 55 6.70 2.25 -4.65
N GLY A 56 6.35 3.53 -4.57
CA GLY A 56 7.17 4.58 -3.98
C GLY A 56 6.94 4.75 -2.49
N VAL A 57 8.02 5.04 -1.75
CA VAL A 57 7.96 5.47 -0.36
C VAL A 57 8.41 6.93 -0.28
N PHE A 58 7.61 7.76 0.39
CA PHE A 58 7.78 9.20 0.40
C PHE A 58 7.65 9.77 1.82
N CYS A 59 8.16 10.98 2.04
CA CYS A 59 7.89 11.72 3.27
C CYS A 59 6.51 12.39 3.19
N ASP A 60 6.01 12.93 4.31
CA ASP A 60 4.67 13.53 4.38
C ASP A 60 4.41 14.58 3.30
N ARG A 61 5.45 15.35 2.91
CA ARG A 61 5.35 16.39 1.88
C ARG A 61 5.26 15.85 0.45
N HIS A 62 5.82 14.68 0.17
CA HIS A 62 5.87 14.09 -1.18
C HIS A 62 4.97 12.87 -1.33
N ARG A 63 4.17 12.54 -0.32
CA ARG A 63 3.25 11.39 -0.36
C ARG A 63 2.12 11.60 -1.36
N SER A 64 1.61 12.83 -1.48
CA SER A 64 0.52 13.16 -2.39
C SER A 64 0.91 12.88 -3.84
N PRO A 65 0.01 12.31 -4.67
CA PRO A 65 0.30 12.01 -6.08
C PRO A 65 0.80 13.20 -6.88
N GLU A 66 0.28 14.40 -6.60
CA GLU A 66 0.68 15.66 -7.23
C GLU A 66 2.13 16.04 -6.87
N ALA A 67 2.53 15.79 -5.63
CA ALA A 67 3.83 16.20 -5.11
C ALA A 67 4.99 15.33 -5.60
N HIS A 68 4.74 14.09 -6.02
CA HIS A 68 5.75 13.20 -6.60
C HIS A 68 5.49 12.83 -8.07
N GLN A 69 4.53 13.51 -8.71
CA GLN A 69 4.15 13.27 -10.11
C GLN A 69 3.92 11.78 -10.37
N CYS A 70 2.99 11.19 -9.60
CA CYS A 70 2.71 9.76 -9.69
C CYS A 70 2.31 9.35 -11.11
N SER A 71 2.92 8.28 -11.63
CA SER A 71 2.59 7.71 -12.93
C SER A 71 1.29 6.92 -12.95
N VAL A 72 0.65 6.72 -11.80
CA VAL A 72 -0.56 5.90 -11.65
C VAL A 72 -1.81 6.74 -11.86
N ASP A 73 -2.69 6.30 -12.76
CA ASP A 73 -4.01 6.89 -12.94
C ASP A 73 -5.00 6.40 -11.88
N TYR A 74 -5.08 7.14 -10.77
CA TYR A 74 -6.02 6.88 -9.69
C TYR A 74 -7.49 7.03 -10.11
N LYS A 75 -7.79 7.86 -11.11
CA LYS A 75 -9.18 8.07 -11.57
C LYS A 75 -9.69 6.82 -12.26
N GLN A 76 -8.90 6.26 -13.18
CA GLN A 76 -9.26 5.01 -13.85
C GLN A 76 -9.31 3.84 -12.86
N GLN A 77 -8.32 3.71 -11.97
CA GLN A 77 -8.34 2.67 -10.94
C GLN A 77 -9.58 2.76 -10.03
N GLY A 78 -9.97 3.97 -9.62
CA GLY A 78 -11.18 4.20 -8.84
C GLY A 78 -12.44 3.79 -9.59
N ARG A 79 -12.57 4.19 -10.86
CA ARG A 79 -13.71 3.81 -11.72
C ARG A 79 -13.83 2.30 -11.86
N MET A 80 -12.73 1.59 -12.11
CA MET A 80 -12.74 0.13 -12.26
C MET A 80 -13.14 -0.59 -10.96
N LYS A 81 -12.68 -0.09 -9.80
CA LYS A 81 -13.09 -0.63 -8.50
C LYS A 81 -14.59 -0.41 -8.25
N LEU A 82 -15.08 0.81 -8.47
CA LEU A 82 -16.49 1.14 -8.31
C LEU A 82 -17.39 0.31 -9.26
N LEU A 83 -16.97 0.12 -10.51
CA LEU A 83 -17.70 -0.71 -11.47
C LEU A 83 -17.81 -2.18 -11.03
N LYS A 84 -16.76 -2.69 -10.37
CA LYS A 84 -16.73 -4.07 -9.87
C LYS A 84 -17.55 -4.24 -8.60
N GLU A 85 -17.50 -3.27 -7.70
CA GLU A 85 -18.10 -3.36 -6.35
C GLU A 85 -19.56 -2.91 -6.32
N ASN A 86 -19.97 -2.00 -7.22
CA ASN A 86 -21.35 -1.55 -7.25
C ASN A 86 -22.29 -2.67 -7.71
N PRO A 87 -23.32 -3.02 -6.93
CA PRO A 87 -24.36 -3.93 -7.37
C PRO A 87 -25.10 -3.31 -8.57
N LYS A 88 -25.40 -4.14 -9.58
CA LYS A 88 -26.23 -3.72 -10.71
C LYS A 88 -27.66 -3.61 -10.21
N VAL A 89 -28.24 -2.42 -10.30
CA VAL A 89 -29.62 -2.15 -9.90
C VAL A 89 -30.46 -2.24 -11.17
N ASP A 90 -31.30 -3.27 -11.26
CA ASP A 90 -32.04 -3.59 -12.48
C ASP A 90 -33.38 -2.85 -12.55
N GLU A 91 -33.82 -2.21 -11.47
CA GLU A 91 -35.15 -1.60 -11.38
C GLU A 91 -35.09 -0.23 -10.68
N GLY A 92 -34.97 0.83 -11.48
CA GLY A 92 -35.11 2.23 -11.01
C GLY A 92 -33.89 3.13 -11.26
N GLY A 93 -33.82 3.70 -12.46
CA GLY A 93 -33.22 5.01 -12.73
C GLY A 93 -31.73 5.21 -12.39
N ALA A 94 -30.85 4.81 -13.31
CA ALA A 94 -29.50 5.36 -13.36
C ALA A 94 -29.55 6.85 -13.77
N HIS A 95 -29.80 7.76 -12.83
CA HIS A 95 -29.55 9.19 -13.02
C HIS A 95 -28.03 9.42 -13.01
N LYS A 96 -27.34 9.01 -14.09
CA LYS A 96 -25.93 9.33 -14.28
C LYS A 96 -25.81 10.84 -14.49
N ALA A 97 -25.11 11.54 -13.60
CA ALA A 97 -24.60 12.87 -13.89
C ALA A 97 -23.72 12.78 -15.15
N LYS A 98 -23.99 13.65 -16.14
CA LYS A 98 -23.16 13.77 -17.35
C LYS A 98 -21.72 14.06 -16.91
N GLN A 99 -20.77 13.31 -17.44
CA GLN A 99 -19.35 13.64 -17.30
C GLN A 99 -19.03 14.63 -18.42
N ASP A 100 -18.81 15.90 -18.07
CA ASP A 100 -18.34 16.90 -19.03
C ASP A 100 -16.95 16.51 -19.55
N ALA A 101 -16.81 16.56 -20.87
CA ALA A 101 -15.61 16.20 -21.63
C ALA A 101 -14.54 17.29 -21.55
#